data_AF-A0A7J9CI20-F1
#
_entry.id   AF-A0A7J9CI20-F1
#
_cell.length_a   1.000
_cell.length_b   1.000
_cell.length_c   1.000
_cell.angle_alpha   90.00
_cell.angle_beta   90.00
_cell.angle_gamma   90.00
#
_symmetry.space_group_name_H-M   'P 1'
#
loop_
_entity.id
_entity.type
_entity.pdbx_description
1 polymer ?
#
loop_
_entity_poly.entity_id
_entity_poly.type
_entity_poly.pdbx_seq_one_letter_code
_entity_poly.pdbx_strand_id
1 'polypeptide(L)' 'VYVGHVVKPPTLRRSLGRPTRVRRKEPDEPQTTTKLTKKMVEMKCSKCKKLGHNKRS' A
#
# COMPACT_ATOMS: atom_id res chain seq x y z
N VAL A 1 -8.75 27.33 -49.25
CA VAL A 1 -8.20 27.30 -47.88
C VAL A 1 -8.58 25.96 -47.28
N TYR A 2 -7.65 25.02 -47.16
CA TYR A 2 -7.95 23.73 -46.53
C TYR A 2 -7.91 23.91 -45.01
N VAL A 3 -9.06 23.81 -44.37
CA VAL A 3 -9.14 23.80 -42.90
C VAL A 3 -8.88 22.36 -42.46
N GLY A 4 -7.64 22.04 -42.14
CA GLY A 4 -7.27 20.72 -41.63
C GLY A 4 -7.94 20.48 -40.27
N HIS A 5 -8.71 19.40 -40.16
CA HIS A 5 -9.28 18.98 -38.88
C HIS A 5 -8.16 18.49 -37.95
N VAL A 6 -8.12 19.02 -36.72
CA VAL A 6 -7.17 18.60 -35.70
C VAL A 6 -7.54 17.19 -35.22
N VAL A 7 -6.80 16.18 -35.68
CA VAL A 7 -6.96 14.80 -35.21
C VAL A 7 -6.40 14.71 -33.78
N LYS A 8 -7.28 14.58 -32.79
CA LYS A 8 -6.86 14.34 -31.41
C LYS A 8 -6.31 12.91 -31.29
N PRO A 9 -5.25 12.71 -30.48
CA PRO A 9 -4.74 11.36 -30.22
C PRO A 9 -5.82 10.50 -29.54
N PRO A 10 -5.75 9.16 -29.72
CA PRO A 10 -6.67 8.26 -29.05
C PRO A 10 -6.54 8.39 -27.53
N THR A 11 -7.67 8.32 -26.83
CA THR A 11 -7.67 8.36 -25.37
C THR A 11 -7.02 7.09 -24.82
N LEU A 12 -5.87 7.25 -24.16
CA LEU A 12 -5.19 6.14 -23.50
C LEU A 12 -6.02 5.66 -22.31
N ARG A 13 -6.69 4.52 -22.46
CA ARG A 13 -7.35 3.83 -21.34
C ARG A 13 -6.29 3.16 -20.47
N ARG A 14 -6.49 3.21 -19.14
CA ARG A 14 -5.69 2.41 -18.21
C ARG A 14 -5.90 0.92 -18.51
N SER A 15 -4.83 0.13 -18.49
CA SER A 15 -4.93 -1.31 -18.58
C SER A 15 -5.76 -1.87 -17.42
N LEU A 16 -6.62 -2.83 -17.73
CA LEU A 16 -7.34 -3.60 -16.72
C LEU A 16 -6.30 -4.27 -15.80
N GLY A 17 -6.40 -4.02 -14.50
CA GLY A 17 -5.47 -4.56 -13.50
C GLY A 17 -4.42 -3.57 -12.96
N ARG A 18 -4.26 -2.36 -13.54
CA ARG A 18 -3.40 -1.34 -12.90
C ARG A 18 -4.15 -0.71 -11.72
N PRO A 19 -3.69 -0.87 -10.47
CA PRO A 19 -4.33 -0.22 -9.35
C PRO A 19 -4.33 1.28 -9.55
N THR A 20 -5.48 1.93 -9.36
CA THR A 20 -5.54 3.38 -9.27
C THR A 20 -4.62 3.79 -8.12
N ARG A 21 -3.73 4.77 -8.36
CA ARG A 21 -2.90 5.35 -7.29
C ARG A 21 -3.83 5.66 -6.12
N VAL A 22 -3.63 4.98 -4.99
CA VAL A 22 -4.51 5.13 -3.82
C VAL A 22 -4.55 6.62 -3.47
N ARG A 23 -5.73 7.22 -3.56
CA ARG A 23 -5.93 8.61 -3.17
C ARG A 23 -5.66 8.72 -1.67
N ARG A 24 -4.97 9.77 -1.23
CA ARG A 24 -4.92 10.10 0.20
C ARG A 24 -6.36 10.40 0.64
N LYS A 25 -6.83 9.71 1.68
CA LYS A 25 -8.15 9.98 2.24
C LYS A 25 -8.18 11.37 2.87
N GLU A 26 -9.29 12.07 2.74
CA GLU A 26 -9.53 13.34 3.46
C GLU A 26 -9.65 13.07 4.97
N PRO A 27 -9.43 14.07 5.84
CA PRO A 27 -9.48 13.87 7.29
C PRO A 27 -10.78 13.25 7.81
N ASP A 28 -11.91 13.56 7.18
CA ASP A 28 -13.24 13.10 7.55
C ASP A 28 -13.62 11.73 6.96
N GLU A 29 -12.82 11.18 6.05
CA GLU A 29 -13.13 9.88 5.46
C GLU A 29 -12.77 8.74 6.42
N PRO A 30 -13.69 7.78 6.67
CA PRO A 30 -13.42 6.67 7.57
C PRO A 30 -12.21 5.87 7.08
N GLN A 31 -11.14 5.89 7.86
CA GLN A 31 -9.98 5.04 7.66
C GLN A 31 -10.27 3.70 8.32
N THR A 32 -10.19 2.60 7.56
CA THR A 32 -10.24 1.26 8.15
C THR A 32 -9.07 1.14 9.13
N THR A 33 -9.40 1.13 10.42
CA THR A 33 -8.45 1.12 11.55
C THR A 33 -7.76 -0.24 11.72
N THR A 34 -8.11 -1.23 10.91
CA THR A 34 -7.44 -2.54 10.79
C THR A 34 -6.06 -2.46 10.14
N LYS A 35 -5.32 -1.37 10.38
CA LYS A 35 -3.88 -1.38 10.15
C LYS A 35 -3.29 -2.29 11.20
N LEU A 36 -2.82 -3.46 10.78
CA LEU A 36 -1.96 -4.30 11.61
C LEU A 36 -0.82 -3.42 12.12
N THR A 37 -0.84 -3.10 13.40
CA THR A 37 0.24 -2.35 14.02
C THR A 37 1.52 -3.16 13.84
N LYS A 38 2.64 -2.54 13.47
CA LYS A 38 3.98 -3.15 13.54
C LYS A 38 4.43 -3.40 15.00
N LYS A 39 3.51 -3.82 15.88
CA LYS A 39 3.88 -4.32 17.19
C LYS A 39 4.58 -5.65 16.94
N MET A 40 5.90 -5.61 16.94
CA MET A 40 6.72 -6.80 16.95
C MET A 40 6.33 -7.59 18.19
N VAL A 41 5.91 -8.84 18.03
CA VAL A 41 5.70 -9.73 19.17
C VAL A 41 7.07 -9.93 19.80
N GLU A 42 7.21 -9.59 21.08
CA GLU A 42 8.44 -9.86 21.82
C GLU A 42 8.64 -11.36 21.95
N MET A 43 9.59 -11.89 21.18
CA MET A 43 9.92 -13.31 21.21
C MET A 43 10.85 -13.59 22.39
N LYS A 44 10.38 -14.43 23.32
CA LYS A 44 11.16 -14.92 24.45
C LYS A 44 11.89 -16.21 24.07
N CYS A 45 13.08 -16.43 24.63
CA CYS A 45 13.81 -17.68 24.47
C CYS A 45 12.92 -18.87 24.91
N SER A 46 12.73 -19.87 24.05
CA SER A 46 11.89 -21.03 24.37
C SER A 46 12.44 -21.88 25.53
N LYS A 47 13.74 -21.80 25.81
CA LYS A 47 14.40 -22.53 26.91
C LYS A 47 14.29 -21.79 28.25
N CYS A 48 14.66 -20.51 28.30
CA CYS A 48 14.76 -19.77 29.57
C CYS A 48 13.71 -18.65 29.75
N LYS A 49 12.83 -18.43 28.76
CA LYS A 49 11.74 -17.44 28.75
C LYS A 49 12.17 -15.98 28.98
N LYS A 50 13.48 -15.69 28.83
CA LYS A 50 14.03 -14.33 28.91
C LYS A 50 14.07 -13.68 27.53
N LEU A 51 14.09 -12.35 27.53
CA LEU A 51 14.32 -11.53 26.34
C LEU A 51 15.83 -11.39 26.07
N GLY A 52 16.18 -10.95 24.87
CA GLY A 52 17.57 -10.63 24.48
C GLY A 52 18.37 -11.76 23.83
N HIS A 53 17.84 -12.99 23.79
CA HIS A 53 18.44 -14.08 23.03
C HIS A 53 17.38 -15.12 22.61
N ASN A 54 17.70 -15.89 21.58
CA ASN A 54 16.94 -17.08 21.18
C ASN A 54 17.67 -18.34 21.62
N LYS A 55 17.02 -19.50 21.58
CA LYS A 55 17.60 -20.78 22.02
C LYS A 55 18.94 -21.15 21.34
N ARG A 56 19.20 -20.64 20.13
CA ARG A 56 20.42 -20.91 19.34
C ARG A 56 21.59 -19.99 19.73
N SER A 57 21.32 -18.92 20.47
CA SER A 57 22.31 -17.99 21.00
C SER A 57 22.71 -18.37 22.42
#